data_AF-A0A2T6D4V3-F1
#
_entry.id   AF-A0A2T6D4V3-F1
#
_cell.length_a   1.000
_cell.length_b   1.000
_cell.length_c   1.000
_cell.angle_alpha   90.00
_cell.angle_beta   90.00
_cell.angle_gamma   90.00
#
_symmetry.space_group_name_H-M   'P 1'
#
loop_
_entity.id
_entity.type
_entity.pdbx_description
1 polymer ?
#
loop_
_entity_poly.entity_id
_entity_poly.type
_entity_poly.pdbx_seq_one_letter_code
_entity_poly.pdbx_strand_id
1 'polypeptide(L)'
;MTTPAQLILPIRPGTRSRRRAFTLVELMVSLVMMTLLLTLFFSMVVEISKVWQQAQARMEPRVSGRTVLDILGRELEMAALPEDRLMLYTSTTATPVGTAMNLQMLVNPPQLTAATFLNPHAVFWQAPAVSAQEGNMAELGYFIRWDTTTKPGNPRATLYRMCIKPGDAQYRIYSDPTAWLSDSIVDAAAPAIDAAAADNIYKGWMADNVIGLWVRCLDPLGNPITRTALATTYGPYVYDSRLGYSYTSGTKTMVCSGRTVSTSNYQILATLPPSMEVAIVILDAAAADRLTAKPTYPASATPTRASFWKDIDDFVAALPPQVRKGARIYSTRVTLKSGQ
;
A
#
# COMPACT_ATOMS: atom_id res chain seq x y z
N MET A 1 -47.31 -101.45 24.62
CA MET A 1 -46.99 -100.12 24.06
C MET A 1 -46.01 -99.45 25.01
N THR A 2 -44.74 -99.86 24.95
CA THR A 2 -43.63 -99.16 24.25
C THR A 2 -43.24 -97.84 24.91
N THR A 3 -42.31 -97.98 25.86
CA THR A 3 -41.39 -96.98 26.40
C THR A 3 -40.63 -96.24 25.30
N PRO A 4 -40.44 -94.91 25.39
CA PRO A 4 -39.35 -94.23 24.72
C PRO A 4 -38.20 -93.94 25.71
N ALA A 5 -37.02 -94.42 25.35
CA ALA A 5 -35.76 -94.15 26.02
C ALA A 5 -35.30 -92.71 25.75
N GLN A 6 -34.98 -91.96 26.82
CA GLN A 6 -34.29 -90.67 26.70
C GLN A 6 -32.77 -90.86 26.76
N LEU A 7 -32.12 -90.56 25.65
CA LEU A 7 -30.67 -90.51 25.48
C LEU A 7 -30.16 -89.14 25.95
N ILE A 8 -29.52 -89.09 27.12
CA ILE A 8 -28.87 -87.88 27.64
C ILE A 8 -27.38 -87.92 27.23
N LEU A 9 -26.98 -87.07 26.29
CA LEU A 9 -25.58 -86.87 25.91
C LEU A 9 -24.85 -85.99 26.95
N PRO A 10 -23.58 -86.30 27.30
CA PRO A 10 -22.79 -85.49 28.21
C PRO A 10 -22.30 -84.20 27.51
N ILE A 11 -22.64 -83.05 28.09
CA ILE A 11 -22.11 -81.73 27.70
C ILE A 11 -20.62 -81.70 28.06
N ARG A 12 -19.75 -81.56 27.06
CA ARG A 12 -18.31 -81.31 27.25
C ARG A 12 -18.11 -79.94 27.90
N PRO A 13 -17.43 -79.83 29.06
CA PRO A 13 -17.08 -78.53 29.62
C PRO A 13 -16.04 -77.84 28.73
N GLY A 14 -16.43 -76.70 28.14
CA GLY A 14 -15.52 -75.81 27.43
C GLY A 14 -14.42 -75.32 28.37
N THR A 15 -13.18 -75.38 27.91
CA THR A 15 -12.01 -74.90 28.63
C THR A 15 -12.17 -73.39 28.90
N ARG A 16 -12.35 -73.05 30.19
CA ARG A 16 -12.37 -71.65 30.64
C ARG A 16 -11.00 -71.03 30.34
N SER A 17 -10.96 -70.18 29.31
CA SER A 17 -9.85 -69.26 29.08
C SER A 17 -9.67 -68.42 30.36
N ARG A 18 -8.56 -68.67 31.08
CA ARG A 18 -8.16 -67.83 32.22
C ARG A 18 -7.84 -66.44 31.67
N ARG A 19 -8.81 -65.53 31.77
CA ARG A 19 -8.57 -64.10 31.59
C ARG A 19 -7.59 -63.67 32.67
N ARG A 20 -6.33 -63.47 32.28
CA ARG A 20 -5.33 -62.82 33.13
C ARG A 20 -5.78 -61.37 33.28
N ALA A 21 -6.15 -60.99 34.50
CA ALA A 21 -6.39 -59.59 34.85
C ALA A 21 -5.02 -58.91 34.99
N PHE A 22 -4.90 -57.69 34.46
CA PHE A 22 -3.69 -56.88 34.60
C PHE A 22 -3.44 -56.57 36.08
N THR A 23 -2.16 -56.62 36.46
CA THR A 23 -1.76 -56.25 37.82
C THR A 23 -1.89 -54.74 38.00
N LEU A 24 -2.17 -54.29 39.23
CA LEU A 24 -2.26 -52.86 39.55
C LEU A 24 -0.99 -52.10 39.16
N VAL A 25 0.17 -52.77 39.28
CA VAL A 25 1.47 -52.25 38.87
C VAL A 25 1.55 -52.03 37.35
N GLU A 26 1.09 -52.97 36.51
CA GLU A 26 1.04 -52.78 35.04
C GLU A 26 0.12 -51.62 34.65
N LEU A 27 -0.98 -51.42 35.36
CA LEU A 27 -1.88 -50.29 35.13
C LEU A 27 -1.23 -48.95 35.50
N MET A 28 -0.48 -48.89 36.61
CA MET A 28 0.25 -47.67 36.97
C MET A 28 1.38 -47.36 35.99
N VAL A 29 2.15 -48.37 35.56
CA VAL A 29 3.24 -48.19 34.60
C VAL A 29 2.71 -47.75 33.24
N SER A 30 1.62 -48.37 32.75
CA SER A 30 1.00 -47.96 31.48
C SER A 30 0.44 -46.55 31.54
N LEU A 31 -0.14 -46.12 32.66
CA LEU A 31 -0.60 -44.74 32.85
C LEU A 31 0.57 -43.76 32.78
N VAL A 32 1.67 -44.04 33.49
CA VAL A 32 2.87 -43.20 33.47
C VAL A 32 3.45 -43.08 32.05
N MET A 33 3.61 -44.21 31.36
CA MET A 33 4.10 -44.21 29.97
C MET A 33 3.16 -43.44 29.04
N MET A 34 1.85 -43.59 29.19
CA MET A 34 0.87 -42.85 28.40
C MET A 34 0.96 -41.34 28.67
N THR A 35 1.07 -40.92 29.94
CA THR A 35 1.22 -39.49 30.27
C THR A 35 2.50 -38.91 29.68
N LEU A 36 3.61 -39.66 29.73
CA LEU A 36 4.89 -39.23 29.16
C LEU A 36 4.79 -39.06 27.63
N LEU A 37 4.18 -40.01 26.93
CA LEU A 37 3.95 -39.92 25.49
C LEU A 37 3.03 -38.74 25.12
N LEU A 38 1.96 -38.51 25.90
CA LEU A 38 1.07 -37.38 25.68
C LEU A 38 1.78 -36.03 25.90
N THR A 39 2.64 -35.92 26.91
CA THR A 39 3.41 -34.68 27.13
C THR A 39 4.38 -34.39 25.98
N LEU A 40 5.09 -35.39 25.48
CA LEU A 40 5.97 -35.26 24.31
C LEU A 40 5.20 -34.88 23.04
N PHE A 41 4.03 -35.49 22.83
CA PHE A 41 3.16 -35.14 21.72
C PHE A 41 2.67 -33.70 21.82
N PHE A 42 2.23 -33.27 23.01
CA PHE A 42 1.73 -31.92 23.22
C PHE A 42 2.83 -30.87 23.02
N SER A 43 4.07 -31.14 23.48
CA SER A 43 5.19 -30.23 23.22
C SER A 43 5.46 -30.08 21.72
N MET A 44 5.41 -31.17 20.96
CA MET A 44 5.59 -31.13 19.51
C MET A 44 4.47 -30.34 18.82
N VAL A 45 3.21 -30.52 19.24
CA VAL A 45 2.07 -29.77 18.68
C VAL A 45 2.21 -28.27 18.95
N VAL A 46 2.67 -27.87 20.13
CA VAL A 46 2.93 -26.46 20.47
C VAL A 46 4.04 -25.87 19.58
N GLU A 47 5.11 -26.62 19.33
CA GLU A 47 6.19 -26.18 18.43
C GLU A 47 5.72 -26.03 16.99
N ILE A 48 4.97 -27.00 16.46
CA ILE A 48 4.39 -26.94 15.11
C ILE A 48 3.44 -25.75 14.99
N SER A 49 2.60 -25.51 16.00
CA SER A 49 1.67 -24.39 16.01
C SER A 49 2.41 -23.04 15.96
N LYS A 50 3.51 -22.90 16.71
CA LYS A 50 4.37 -21.70 16.65
C LYS A 50 5.00 -21.51 15.28
N VAL A 51 5.52 -22.58 14.67
CA VAL A 51 6.10 -22.52 13.32
C VAL A 51 5.04 -22.12 12.29
N TRP A 52 3.84 -22.67 12.40
CA TRP A 52 2.71 -22.31 11.53
C TRP A 52 2.31 -20.84 11.67
N GLN A 53 2.14 -20.35 12.90
CA GLN A 53 1.83 -18.94 13.15
C GLN A 53 2.92 -18.02 12.63
N GLN A 54 4.21 -18.38 12.80
CA GLN A 54 5.32 -17.63 12.21
C GLN A 54 5.32 -17.66 10.69
N ALA A 55 4.95 -18.79 10.07
CA ALA A 55 4.83 -18.89 8.62
C ALA A 55 3.69 -17.99 8.10
N GLN A 56 2.52 -18.00 8.76
CA GLN A 56 1.39 -17.13 8.44
C GLN A 56 1.75 -15.65 8.56
N ALA A 57 2.38 -15.25 9.67
CA ALA A 57 2.83 -13.88 9.89
C ALA A 57 3.86 -13.39 8.84
N ARG A 58 4.58 -14.31 8.18
CA ARG A 58 5.50 -13.99 7.08
C ARG A 58 4.82 -13.93 5.71
N MET A 59 3.68 -14.60 5.53
CA MET A 59 2.93 -14.61 4.28
C MET A 59 2.02 -13.41 4.14
N GLU A 60 1.37 -13.00 5.23
CA GLU A 60 0.40 -11.89 5.26
C GLU A 60 0.95 -10.57 4.65
N PRO A 61 2.16 -10.09 5.00
CA PRO A 61 2.71 -8.86 4.41
C PRO A 61 2.92 -8.96 2.89
N ARG A 62 3.17 -10.17 2.38
CA ARG A 62 3.43 -10.38 0.95
C ARG A 62 2.17 -10.30 0.12
N VAL A 63 1.12 -10.93 0.62
CA VAL A 63 -0.20 -10.89 -0.03
C VAL A 63 -0.73 -9.47 0.05
N SER A 64 -0.70 -8.86 1.24
CA SER A 64 -1.15 -7.49 1.47
C SER A 64 -0.45 -6.48 0.56
N GLY A 65 0.89 -6.49 0.50
CA GLY A 65 1.63 -5.54 -0.32
C GLY A 65 1.36 -5.63 -1.81
N ARG A 66 1.21 -6.84 -2.34
CA ARG A 66 0.88 -7.01 -3.76
C ARG A 66 -0.55 -6.55 -4.05
N THR A 67 -1.51 -6.94 -3.21
CA THR A 67 -2.91 -6.53 -3.35
C THR A 67 -3.06 -5.02 -3.30
N VAL A 68 -2.36 -4.35 -2.39
CA VAL A 68 -2.36 -2.88 -2.28
C VAL A 68 -1.87 -2.22 -3.57
N LEU A 69 -0.75 -2.68 -4.13
CA LEU A 69 -0.23 -2.10 -5.38
C LEU A 69 -1.10 -2.40 -6.59
N ASP A 70 -1.74 -3.57 -6.64
CA ASP A 70 -2.67 -3.90 -7.73
C ASP A 70 -3.93 -3.01 -7.68
N ILE A 71 -4.46 -2.75 -6.47
CA ILE A 71 -5.59 -1.83 -6.29
C ILE A 71 -5.17 -0.40 -6.63
N LEU A 72 -4.06 0.08 -6.08
CA LEU A 72 -3.53 1.42 -6.34
C LEU A 72 -3.25 1.61 -7.84
N GLY A 73 -2.65 0.61 -8.49
CA GLY A 73 -2.38 0.64 -9.93
C GLY A 73 -3.65 0.76 -10.75
N ARG A 74 -4.66 -0.08 -10.45
CA ARG A 74 -5.97 -0.01 -11.13
C ARG A 74 -6.66 1.34 -10.93
N GLU A 75 -6.58 1.93 -9.74
CA GLU A 75 -7.18 3.24 -9.47
C GLU A 75 -6.44 4.40 -10.13
N LEU A 76 -5.11 4.30 -10.23
CA LEU A 76 -4.31 5.25 -10.99
C LEU A 76 -4.63 5.21 -12.48
N GLU A 77 -4.87 4.02 -13.06
CA GLU A 77 -5.28 3.89 -14.47
C GLU A 77 -6.60 4.60 -14.79
N MET A 78 -7.44 4.83 -13.77
CA MET A 78 -8.70 5.55 -13.88
C MET A 78 -8.56 7.06 -13.65
N ALA A 79 -7.35 7.59 -13.48
CA ALA A 79 -7.13 9.02 -13.32
C ALA A 79 -7.65 9.80 -14.53
N ALA A 80 -8.47 10.81 -14.28
CA ALA A 80 -9.04 11.66 -15.31
C ALA A 80 -8.25 12.95 -15.50
N LEU A 81 -8.40 13.54 -16.68
CA LEU A 81 -7.85 14.83 -17.05
C LEU A 81 -8.93 15.83 -17.42
N PRO A 82 -8.63 17.13 -17.32
CA PRO A 82 -9.37 18.15 -18.04
C PRO A 82 -9.29 17.90 -19.54
N GLU A 83 -10.43 18.01 -20.22
CA GLU A 83 -10.50 17.94 -21.68
C GLU A 83 -10.02 19.23 -22.36
N ASP A 84 -9.94 20.34 -21.61
CA ASP A 84 -9.54 21.64 -22.15
C ASP A 84 -8.01 21.80 -22.19
N ARG A 85 -7.43 21.42 -23.34
CA ARG A 85 -5.98 21.46 -23.60
C ARG A 85 -5.44 22.85 -23.98
N LEU A 86 -6.27 23.89 -23.99
CA LEU A 86 -5.91 25.23 -24.48
C LEU A 86 -5.39 26.16 -23.37
N MET A 87 -4.32 25.77 -22.66
CA MET A 87 -3.48 26.78 -21.99
C MET A 87 -2.38 27.24 -22.95
N LEU A 88 -2.62 28.38 -23.61
CA LEU A 88 -1.62 29.09 -24.39
C LEU A 88 -0.58 29.70 -23.43
N TYR A 89 0.55 29.02 -23.25
CA TYR A 89 1.70 29.57 -22.54
C TYR A 89 2.33 30.70 -23.37
N THR A 90 1.96 31.94 -23.09
CA THR A 90 2.67 33.12 -23.60
C THR A 90 3.83 33.45 -22.64
N SER A 91 5.03 33.12 -23.10
CA SER A 91 6.38 33.54 -22.64
C SER A 91 6.61 33.97 -21.18
N THR A 92 7.60 33.30 -20.57
CA THR A 92 8.50 33.71 -19.47
C THR A 92 7.93 34.08 -18.10
N THR A 93 6.62 34.31 -17.98
CA THR A 93 5.97 34.54 -16.69
C THR A 93 4.83 33.55 -16.59
N ALA A 94 4.96 32.57 -15.69
CA ALA A 94 4.05 31.45 -15.51
C ALA A 94 2.69 31.88 -14.93
N THR A 95 1.99 32.77 -15.63
CA THR A 95 0.64 33.20 -15.27
C THR A 95 -0.32 32.42 -16.15
N PRO A 96 -1.07 31.44 -15.61
CA PRO A 96 -2.07 30.71 -16.39
C PRO A 96 -3.14 31.69 -16.90
N VAL A 97 -3.20 31.91 -18.22
CA VAL A 97 -4.28 32.67 -18.87
C VAL A 97 -5.29 31.65 -19.37
N GLY A 98 -6.27 31.31 -18.52
CA GLY A 98 -7.34 30.36 -18.83
C GLY A 98 -8.11 29.94 -17.57
N THR A 99 -9.36 29.53 -17.74
CA THR A 99 -10.19 28.93 -16.68
C THR A 99 -9.40 27.79 -16.04
N ALA A 100 -9.24 27.80 -14.73
CA ALA A 100 -8.46 26.79 -14.03
C ALA A 100 -8.94 25.38 -14.41
N MET A 101 -8.01 24.52 -14.80
CA MET A 101 -8.30 23.11 -15.03
C MET A 101 -8.83 22.49 -13.73
N ASN A 102 -10.10 22.06 -13.75
CA ASN A 102 -10.77 21.54 -12.55
C ASN A 102 -10.23 20.17 -12.15
N LEU A 103 -9.98 19.29 -13.13
CA LEU A 103 -9.41 17.97 -12.88
C LEU A 103 -7.88 18.05 -12.81
N GLN A 104 -7.29 17.42 -11.81
CA GLN A 104 -5.87 17.53 -11.53
C GLN A 104 -5.32 16.32 -10.78
N MET A 105 -4.13 15.91 -11.17
CA MET A 105 -3.31 14.94 -10.47
C MET A 105 -2.14 15.66 -9.81
N LEU A 106 -1.97 15.40 -8.51
CA LEU A 106 -0.94 15.99 -7.67
C LEU A 106 -0.09 14.88 -7.04
N VAL A 107 1.23 15.02 -7.13
CA VAL A 107 2.19 14.22 -6.35
C VAL A 107 2.95 15.18 -5.46
N ASN A 108 3.01 14.86 -4.16
CA ASN A 108 3.62 15.69 -3.12
C ASN A 108 3.16 17.17 -3.16
N PRO A 109 1.83 17.40 -3.10
CA PRO A 109 1.27 18.75 -3.18
C PRO A 109 1.83 19.63 -2.05
N PRO A 110 2.24 20.88 -2.34
CA PRO A 110 2.76 21.81 -1.32
C PRO A 110 1.71 22.22 -0.28
N GLN A 111 0.43 22.01 -0.57
CA GLN A 111 -0.69 22.30 0.34
C GLN A 111 -0.75 21.35 1.54
N LEU A 112 -0.01 20.23 1.52
CA LEU A 112 0.01 19.25 2.59
C LEU A 112 1.25 19.37 3.48
N THR A 113 1.05 19.24 4.78
CA THR A 113 2.16 19.24 5.74
C THR A 113 3.05 18.02 5.56
N ALA A 114 4.31 18.25 5.22
CA ALA A 114 5.26 17.19 4.91
C ALA A 114 5.43 16.18 6.05
N ALA A 115 5.56 16.65 7.29
CA ALA A 115 5.78 15.80 8.45
C ALA A 115 4.65 14.80 8.72
N THR A 116 3.42 15.13 8.30
CA THR A 116 2.20 14.37 8.59
C THR A 116 1.81 13.48 7.42
N PHE A 117 1.81 14.02 6.20
CA PHE A 117 1.24 13.34 5.02
C PHE A 117 2.28 12.88 4.00
N LEU A 118 3.46 13.50 3.97
CA LEU A 118 4.50 13.22 2.99
C LEU A 118 5.57 12.33 3.62
N ASN A 119 5.33 11.01 3.61
CA ASN A 119 6.16 10.00 4.28
C ASN A 119 6.65 8.89 3.32
N PRO A 120 7.59 9.16 2.38
CA PRO A 120 8.00 10.47 1.93
C PRO A 120 7.05 11.06 0.88
N HIS A 121 6.34 10.22 0.11
CA HIS A 121 5.47 10.71 -0.97
C HIS A 121 3.98 10.45 -0.71
N ALA A 122 3.15 11.24 -1.36
CA ALA A 122 1.70 11.10 -1.44
C ALA A 122 1.22 11.46 -2.84
N VAL A 123 0.10 10.88 -3.25
CA VAL A 123 -0.47 11.07 -4.60
C VAL A 123 -1.98 11.23 -4.50
N PHE A 124 -2.53 12.22 -5.21
CA PHE A 124 -3.94 12.59 -5.20
C PHE A 124 -4.42 12.89 -6.62
N TRP A 125 -5.61 12.45 -6.98
CA TRP A 125 -6.18 12.63 -8.32
C TRP A 125 -7.70 12.51 -8.27
N GLN A 126 -8.37 12.71 -9.41
CA GLN A 126 -9.79 12.39 -9.55
C GLN A 126 -9.96 11.23 -10.52
N ALA A 127 -10.89 10.35 -10.20
CA ALA A 127 -11.24 9.21 -11.04
C ALA A 127 -12.76 9.04 -11.10
N PRO A 128 -13.29 8.41 -12.16
CA PRO A 128 -14.70 8.11 -12.25
C PRO A 128 -15.19 7.29 -11.04
N ALA A 129 -16.32 7.69 -10.47
CA ALA A 129 -17.00 7.03 -9.39
C ALA A 129 -18.39 6.57 -9.83
N VAL A 130 -18.80 5.39 -9.37
CA VAL A 130 -20.16 4.90 -9.59
C VAL A 130 -21.09 5.69 -8.65
N SER A 131 -21.70 6.73 -9.18
CA SER A 131 -22.57 7.69 -8.48
C SER A 131 -23.87 7.88 -9.28
N ALA A 132 -24.98 8.09 -8.59
CA ALA A 132 -26.29 8.35 -9.20
C ALA A 132 -26.65 9.85 -9.26
N GLN A 133 -25.81 10.74 -8.73
CA GLN A 133 -26.01 12.20 -8.76
C GLN A 133 -24.84 12.92 -9.47
N GLU A 134 -25.13 14.13 -9.97
CA GLU A 134 -24.29 14.94 -10.84
C GLU A 134 -22.82 15.01 -10.40
N GLY A 135 -21.93 14.77 -11.37
CA GLY A 135 -20.48 14.66 -11.17
C GLY A 135 -20.06 13.20 -10.95
N ASN A 136 -19.66 12.51 -12.01
CA ASN A 136 -19.22 11.11 -11.91
C ASN A 136 -17.77 10.98 -11.41
N MET A 137 -17.23 11.94 -10.66
CA MET A 137 -15.80 11.99 -10.31
C MET A 137 -15.61 11.97 -8.80
N ALA A 138 -14.90 10.98 -8.26
CA ALA A 138 -14.44 11.01 -6.87
C ALA A 138 -13.02 11.58 -6.79
N GLU A 139 -12.73 12.20 -5.65
CA GLU A 139 -11.38 12.59 -5.28
C GLU A 139 -10.72 11.41 -4.56
N LEU A 140 -9.59 10.95 -5.09
CA LEU A 140 -8.83 9.81 -4.60
C LEU A 140 -7.44 10.26 -4.15
N GLY A 141 -6.85 9.51 -3.24
CA GLY A 141 -5.44 9.67 -2.93
C GLY A 141 -4.88 8.61 -2.00
N TYR A 142 -3.56 8.49 -2.00
CA TYR A 142 -2.82 7.56 -1.15
C TYR A 142 -1.67 8.27 -0.46
N PHE A 143 -1.54 8.02 0.83
CA PHE A 143 -0.49 8.60 1.67
C PHE A 143 -0.29 7.73 2.91
N ILE A 144 0.83 7.92 3.60
CA ILE A 144 1.17 7.17 4.81
C ILE A 144 1.04 8.09 6.01
N ARG A 145 0.35 7.59 7.05
CA ARG A 145 0.33 8.22 8.36
C ARG A 145 1.14 7.40 9.35
N TRP A 146 1.82 8.11 10.22
CA TRP A 146 2.49 7.55 11.37
C TRP A 146 1.70 7.87 12.63
N ASP A 147 1.26 6.84 13.34
CA ASP A 147 0.78 6.98 14.70
C ASP A 147 1.98 6.87 15.65
N THR A 148 2.38 8.03 16.16
CA THR A 148 3.39 8.18 17.21
C THR A 148 2.76 8.54 18.55
N THR A 149 1.44 8.71 18.58
CA THR A 149 0.71 9.29 19.71
C THR A 149 0.18 8.22 20.66
N THR A 150 -0.39 7.13 20.13
CA THR A 150 -0.95 6.07 20.97
C THR A 150 0.13 5.19 21.60
N LYS A 151 1.27 5.04 20.92
CA LYS A 151 2.43 4.24 21.37
C LYS A 151 3.74 4.92 20.99
N PRO A 152 4.21 5.92 21.75
CA PRO A 152 5.42 6.69 21.40
C PRO A 152 6.69 5.84 21.31
N GLY A 153 6.75 4.69 21.99
CA GLY A 153 7.88 3.74 21.92
C GLY A 153 7.78 2.68 20.81
N ASN A 154 6.65 2.63 20.08
CA ASN A 154 6.43 1.70 18.98
C ASN A 154 5.53 2.37 17.92
N PRO A 155 6.10 3.26 17.10
CA PRO A 155 5.34 4.01 16.12
C PRO A 155 4.84 3.09 15.01
N ARG A 156 3.57 3.25 14.64
CA ARG A 156 2.92 2.43 13.62
C ARG A 156 2.71 3.24 12.36
N ALA A 157 3.08 2.66 11.22
CA ALA A 157 2.85 3.26 9.92
C ALA A 157 1.73 2.52 9.20
N THR A 158 0.80 3.28 8.66
CA THR A 158 -0.39 2.75 8.01
C THR A 158 -0.60 3.50 6.70
N LEU A 159 -0.88 2.75 5.64
CA LEU A 159 -1.30 3.32 4.36
C LEU A 159 -2.78 3.66 4.43
N TYR A 160 -3.08 4.92 4.09
CA TYR A 160 -4.44 5.41 3.98
C TYR A 160 -4.78 5.69 2.52
N ARG A 161 -6.06 5.49 2.21
CA ARG A 161 -6.73 5.79 0.95
C ARG A 161 -7.80 6.85 1.20
N MET A 162 -7.60 8.04 0.66
CA MET A 162 -8.62 9.09 0.58
C MET A 162 -9.61 8.75 -0.53
N CYS A 163 -10.90 8.89 -0.23
CA CYS A 163 -11.97 8.66 -1.19
C CYS A 163 -13.18 9.53 -0.86
N ILE A 164 -13.24 10.70 -1.46
CA ILE A 164 -14.33 11.65 -1.28
C ILE A 164 -15.25 11.54 -2.50
N LYS A 165 -16.50 11.15 -2.23
CA LYS A 165 -17.51 10.95 -3.28
C LYS A 165 -18.22 12.26 -3.61
N PRO A 166 -18.77 12.40 -4.82
CA PRO A 166 -19.71 13.47 -5.14
C PRO A 166 -20.83 13.53 -4.08
N GLY A 167 -21.13 14.73 -3.60
CA GLY A 167 -22.14 14.97 -2.56
C GLY A 167 -21.63 14.90 -1.12
N ASP A 168 -20.37 14.53 -0.88
CA ASP A 168 -19.72 14.71 0.43
C ASP A 168 -19.50 16.20 0.70
N ALA A 169 -19.63 16.66 1.96
CA ALA A 169 -19.36 18.04 2.36
C ALA A 169 -17.91 18.48 2.09
N GLN A 170 -17.00 17.51 2.00
CA GLN A 170 -15.59 17.74 1.70
C GLN A 170 -15.30 17.78 0.19
N TYR A 171 -16.27 17.44 -0.66
CA TYR A 171 -16.11 17.44 -2.11
C TYR A 171 -16.01 18.86 -2.65
N ARG A 172 -14.82 19.26 -3.08
CA ARG A 172 -14.49 20.66 -3.38
C ARG A 172 -13.89 20.88 -4.75
N ILE A 173 -13.61 19.82 -5.52
CA ILE A 173 -12.91 19.94 -6.80
C ILE A 173 -13.58 20.91 -7.80
N TYR A 174 -14.91 21.03 -7.80
CA TYR A 174 -15.62 21.93 -8.71
C TYR A 174 -15.98 23.29 -8.10
N SER A 175 -16.11 23.37 -6.77
CA SER A 175 -16.46 24.61 -6.07
C SER A 175 -15.24 25.45 -5.72
N ASP A 176 -14.12 24.81 -5.38
CA ASP A 176 -12.82 25.41 -5.13
C ASP A 176 -11.68 24.49 -5.62
N PRO A 177 -11.37 24.50 -6.92
CA PRO A 177 -10.31 23.68 -7.50
C PRO A 177 -8.90 24.01 -6.97
N THR A 178 -8.72 25.12 -6.28
CA THR A 178 -7.43 25.52 -5.72
C THR A 178 -7.23 25.01 -4.29
N ALA A 179 -8.31 24.79 -3.54
CA ALA A 179 -8.29 24.33 -2.15
C ALA A 179 -9.07 23.02 -1.91
N TRP A 180 -9.30 22.22 -2.97
CA TRP A 180 -9.91 20.88 -2.85
C TRP A 180 -9.07 19.91 -2.02
N LEU A 181 -7.78 20.19 -1.85
CA LEU A 181 -6.86 19.40 -1.05
C LEU A 181 -6.21 20.28 0.02
N SER A 182 -6.34 19.86 1.27
CA SER A 182 -5.68 20.44 2.45
C SER A 182 -5.55 19.39 3.55
N ASP A 183 -4.69 19.64 4.53
CA ASP A 183 -4.54 18.78 5.71
C ASP A 183 -5.90 18.45 6.35
N SER A 184 -6.76 19.46 6.53
CA SER A 184 -8.08 19.30 7.13
C SER A 184 -9.02 18.39 6.32
N ILE A 185 -8.93 18.45 4.99
CA ILE A 185 -9.75 17.62 4.09
C ILE A 185 -9.27 16.17 4.17
N VAL A 186 -7.96 15.96 4.09
CA VAL A 186 -7.34 14.64 4.21
C VAL A 186 -7.61 14.03 5.59
N ASP A 187 -7.59 14.83 6.65
CA ASP A 187 -7.93 14.43 8.03
C ASP A 187 -9.37 13.98 8.19
N ALA A 188 -10.34 14.71 7.66
CA ALA A 188 -11.74 14.28 7.79
C ALA A 188 -12.12 13.15 6.80
N ALA A 189 -11.38 12.99 5.70
CA ALA A 189 -11.59 11.88 4.76
C ALA A 189 -10.93 10.58 5.23
N ALA A 190 -9.81 10.67 5.97
CA ALA A 190 -9.01 9.53 6.41
C ALA A 190 -8.28 9.86 7.73
N PRO A 191 -8.98 9.89 8.87
CA PRO A 191 -8.42 10.32 10.16
C PRO A 191 -7.32 9.38 10.68
N ALA A 192 -6.30 9.94 11.35
CA ALA A 192 -5.17 9.18 11.92
C ALA A 192 -5.52 8.34 13.15
N ILE A 193 -6.57 8.72 13.87
CA ILE A 193 -6.83 8.25 15.23
C ILE A 193 -8.08 7.39 15.19
N ASP A 194 -8.05 6.26 15.91
CA ASP A 194 -9.23 5.61 16.48
C ASP A 194 -9.93 6.60 17.42
N ALA A 195 -10.59 7.62 16.86
CA ALA A 195 -11.41 8.51 17.66
C ALA A 195 -12.49 7.62 18.30
N ALA A 196 -12.57 7.63 19.63
CA ALA A 196 -13.49 6.82 20.44
C ALA A 196 -14.99 7.05 20.15
N ALA A 197 -15.34 7.80 19.11
CA ALA A 197 -16.67 7.90 18.54
C ALA A 197 -16.87 6.76 17.53
N ALA A 198 -17.85 5.90 17.80
CA ALA A 198 -18.09 4.59 17.20
C ALA A 198 -18.25 4.53 15.65
N ASP A 199 -18.22 5.67 14.93
CA ASP A 199 -18.53 5.74 13.50
C ASP A 199 -17.31 5.89 12.58
N ASN A 200 -16.10 6.12 13.11
CA ASN A 200 -14.92 6.50 12.31
C ASN A 200 -13.72 5.53 12.36
N ILE A 201 -13.87 4.36 12.97
CA ILE A 201 -12.73 3.53 13.43
C ILE A 201 -11.79 3.07 12.28
N TYR A 202 -12.22 3.09 11.01
CA TYR A 202 -11.35 2.68 9.88
C TYR A 202 -11.54 3.49 8.59
N LYS A 203 -12.00 4.75 8.69
CA LYS A 203 -12.27 5.53 7.47
C LYS A 203 -10.96 5.77 6.71
N GLY A 204 -10.88 5.22 5.49
CA GLY A 204 -9.71 5.34 4.62
C GLY A 204 -8.54 4.41 4.97
N TRP A 205 -8.66 3.51 5.94
CA TRP A 205 -7.61 2.53 6.22
C TRP A 205 -7.44 1.54 5.05
N MET A 206 -6.20 1.33 4.58
CA MET A 206 -5.91 0.44 3.46
C MET A 206 -5.02 -0.75 3.84
N ALA A 207 -3.90 -0.48 4.51
CA ALA A 207 -2.95 -1.53 4.89
C ALA A 207 -2.07 -1.11 6.05
N ASP A 208 -1.76 -2.08 6.92
CA ASP A 208 -0.84 -1.92 8.03
C ASP A 208 0.61 -2.13 7.63
N ASN A 209 1.51 -1.60 8.48
CA ASN A 209 2.94 -1.80 8.41
C ASN A 209 3.58 -1.31 7.10
N VAL A 210 2.91 -0.42 6.38
CA VAL A 210 3.46 0.27 5.21
C VAL A 210 4.23 1.50 5.69
N ILE A 211 5.56 1.37 5.76
CA ILE A 211 6.44 2.38 6.37
C ILE A 211 6.97 3.42 5.38
N GLY A 212 6.73 3.26 4.09
CA GLY A 212 7.08 4.27 3.10
C GLY A 212 6.40 4.05 1.76
N LEU A 213 6.08 5.16 1.08
CA LEU A 213 5.46 5.24 -0.24
C LEU A 213 6.31 6.18 -1.10
N TRP A 214 6.81 5.65 -2.21
CA TRP A 214 7.56 6.41 -3.19
C TRP A 214 6.80 6.41 -4.50
N VAL A 215 6.49 7.61 -4.97
CA VAL A 215 5.82 7.85 -6.25
C VAL A 215 6.70 8.72 -7.12
N ARG A 216 6.84 8.39 -8.40
CA ARG A 216 7.44 9.29 -9.39
C ARG A 216 6.66 9.26 -10.70
N CYS A 217 6.57 10.43 -11.33
CA CYS A 217 6.00 10.60 -12.65
C CYS A 217 7.08 10.49 -13.72
N LEU A 218 6.77 9.82 -14.84
CA LEU A 218 7.70 9.59 -15.93
C LEU A 218 7.20 10.23 -17.22
N ASP A 219 8.13 10.76 -18.01
CA ASP A 219 7.90 11.29 -19.34
C ASP A 219 7.66 10.15 -20.38
N PRO A 220 7.36 10.46 -21.66
CA PRO A 220 7.16 9.45 -22.70
C PRO A 220 8.39 8.54 -22.94
N LEU A 221 9.58 8.97 -22.54
CA LEU A 221 10.83 8.22 -22.68
C LEU A 221 11.16 7.38 -21.43
N GLY A 222 10.36 7.49 -20.38
CA GLY A 222 10.60 6.82 -19.10
C GLY A 222 11.59 7.54 -18.19
N ASN A 223 11.92 8.80 -18.45
CA ASN A 223 12.72 9.61 -17.54
C ASN A 223 11.83 10.29 -16.49
N PRO A 224 12.33 10.53 -15.27
CA PRO A 224 11.58 11.27 -14.26
C PRO A 224 11.20 12.67 -14.76
N ILE A 225 9.93 13.03 -14.59
CA ILE A 225 9.48 14.42 -14.73
C ILE A 225 9.94 15.15 -13.48
N THR A 226 10.85 16.10 -13.65
CA THR A 226 11.42 16.87 -12.54
C THR A 226 10.94 18.30 -12.62
N ARG A 227 10.73 18.93 -11.46
CA ARG A 227 10.33 20.34 -11.43
C ARG A 227 11.02 21.09 -10.31
N THR A 228 11.92 21.99 -10.68
CA THR A 228 12.69 22.80 -9.74
C THR A 228 11.88 23.96 -9.15
N ALA A 229 10.76 24.33 -9.77
CA ALA A 229 9.98 25.53 -9.41
C ALA A 229 9.00 25.34 -8.23
N LEU A 230 8.80 24.11 -7.75
CA LEU A 230 7.92 23.83 -6.61
C LEU A 230 8.79 23.41 -5.42
N ALA A 231 9.18 24.39 -4.60
CA ALA A 231 10.03 24.18 -3.44
C ALA A 231 9.25 23.45 -2.33
N THR A 232 9.26 22.12 -2.32
CA THR A 232 8.80 21.31 -1.19
C THR A 232 9.95 20.49 -0.61
N THR A 233 9.76 19.91 0.58
CA THR A 233 10.73 19.03 1.25
C THR A 233 11.17 17.85 0.37
N TYR A 234 10.30 17.40 -0.54
CA TYR A 234 10.56 16.37 -1.54
C TYR A 234 10.52 16.96 -2.96
N GLY A 235 10.97 18.21 -3.06
CA GLY A 235 10.77 19.16 -4.17
C GLY A 235 10.87 18.59 -5.57
N PRO A 236 11.81 17.69 -5.89
CA PRO A 236 11.94 17.32 -7.28
C PRO A 236 11.04 16.12 -7.68
N TYR A 237 10.38 15.47 -6.72
CA TYR A 237 9.32 14.46 -6.95
C TYR A 237 7.91 15.08 -6.98
N VAL A 238 7.80 16.41 -6.99
CA VAL A 238 6.52 17.09 -7.07
C VAL A 238 5.99 17.08 -8.50
N TYR A 239 4.71 16.77 -8.65
CA TYR A 239 4.04 16.81 -9.93
C TYR A 239 2.66 17.46 -9.79
N ASP A 240 2.29 18.26 -10.79
CA ASP A 240 0.98 18.88 -10.90
C ASP A 240 0.56 18.86 -12.37
N SER A 241 -0.47 18.08 -12.70
CA SER A 241 -0.91 17.87 -14.09
C SER A 241 -1.46 19.13 -14.74
N ARG A 242 -1.82 20.16 -13.96
CA ARG A 242 -2.28 21.46 -14.50
C ARG A 242 -1.15 22.25 -15.13
N LEU A 243 0.09 21.81 -14.91
CA LEU A 243 1.28 22.50 -15.31
C LEU A 243 2.00 21.62 -16.32
N GLY A 244 2.29 22.19 -17.49
CA GLY A 244 3.07 21.50 -18.50
C GLY A 244 4.47 21.14 -18.00
N TYR A 245 5.10 20.18 -18.67
CA TYR A 245 6.48 19.76 -18.39
C TYR A 245 7.27 19.67 -19.69
N SER A 246 8.59 19.83 -19.59
CA SER A 246 9.49 19.65 -20.72
C SER A 246 10.28 18.36 -20.62
N TYR A 247 10.49 17.68 -21.74
CA TYR A 247 11.37 16.53 -21.82
C TYR A 247 12.28 16.63 -23.04
N THR A 248 13.49 16.07 -22.94
CA THR A 248 14.47 16.10 -24.02
C THR A 248 14.43 14.78 -24.80
N SER A 249 14.13 14.81 -26.10
CA SER A 249 14.01 13.60 -26.93
C SER A 249 14.81 13.70 -28.22
N GLY A 250 16.09 13.34 -28.15
CA GLY A 250 17.02 13.47 -29.27
C GLY A 250 17.07 14.90 -29.84
N THR A 251 17.93 15.15 -30.81
CA THR A 251 17.88 16.42 -31.55
C THR A 251 17.05 16.20 -32.80
N LYS A 252 15.86 16.81 -32.87
CA LYS A 252 15.14 16.90 -34.14
C LYS A 252 15.45 18.22 -34.80
N THR A 253 15.95 18.12 -36.02
CA THR A 253 16.25 19.23 -36.90
C THR A 253 15.05 19.44 -37.81
N MET A 254 14.34 20.56 -37.67
CA MET A 254 13.27 20.96 -38.58
C MET A 254 13.74 22.12 -39.44
N VAL A 255 13.45 22.11 -40.75
CA VAL A 255 13.72 23.23 -41.65
C VAL A 255 12.41 23.94 -41.93
N CYS A 256 12.27 25.17 -41.44
CA CYS A 256 11.08 25.99 -41.63
C CYS A 256 11.51 27.28 -42.34
N SER A 257 10.95 27.59 -43.51
CA SER A 257 11.24 28.82 -44.27
C SER A 257 12.75 29.10 -44.48
N GLY A 258 13.53 28.07 -44.82
CA GLY A 258 14.98 28.19 -45.04
C GLY A 258 15.83 28.29 -43.77
N ARG A 259 15.21 28.29 -42.58
CA ARG A 259 15.91 28.27 -41.29
C ARG A 259 15.84 26.88 -40.67
N THR A 260 17.01 26.34 -40.36
CA THR A 260 17.14 25.09 -39.60
C THR A 260 16.99 25.40 -38.11
N VAL A 261 15.96 24.84 -37.47
CA VAL A 261 15.75 24.90 -36.02
C VAL A 261 15.93 23.49 -35.46
N SER A 262 17.00 23.30 -34.69
CA SER A 262 17.23 22.08 -33.93
C SER A 262 16.65 22.27 -32.53
N THR A 263 15.59 21.53 -32.22
CA THR A 263 15.03 21.50 -30.87
C THR A 263 15.22 20.11 -30.30
N SER A 264 15.81 20.05 -29.11
CA SER A 264 15.91 18.79 -28.36
C SER A 264 14.89 18.73 -27.23
N ASN A 265 14.31 19.87 -26.83
CA ASN A 265 13.37 19.99 -25.72
C ASN A 265 11.94 20.13 -26.25
N TYR A 266 11.10 19.17 -25.92
CA TYR A 266 9.67 19.19 -26.19
C TYR A 266 8.95 19.71 -24.96
N GLN A 267 8.04 20.65 -25.15
CA GLN A 267 7.14 21.12 -24.10
C GLN A 267 5.80 20.42 -24.26
N ILE A 268 5.41 19.68 -23.23
CA ILE A 268 4.10 19.09 -23.09
C ILE A 268 3.25 20.05 -22.26
N LEU A 269 2.05 20.34 -22.75
CA LEU A 269 1.06 21.14 -22.02
C LEU A 269 0.53 20.35 -20.80
N ALA A 270 -0.37 20.96 -20.04
CA ALA A 270 -1.03 20.31 -18.92
C ALA A 270 -1.69 18.98 -19.36
N THR A 271 -1.25 17.88 -18.76
CA THR A 271 -1.69 16.52 -19.08
C THR A 271 -1.25 15.58 -17.95
N LEU A 272 -1.69 14.32 -17.97
CA LEU A 272 -1.21 13.28 -17.06
C LEU A 272 0.18 12.82 -17.49
N PRO A 273 0.99 12.35 -16.55
CA PRO A 273 2.25 11.72 -16.92
C PRO A 273 1.94 10.42 -17.68
N PRO A 274 2.60 10.13 -18.81
CA PRO A 274 2.36 8.90 -19.57
C PRO A 274 2.48 7.62 -18.75
N SER A 275 3.38 7.63 -17.76
CA SER A 275 3.46 6.53 -16.80
C SER A 275 3.95 7.02 -15.45
N MET A 276 3.67 6.22 -14.43
CA MET A 276 4.11 6.44 -13.06
C MET A 276 4.73 5.18 -12.51
N GLU A 277 5.73 5.35 -11.67
CA GLU A 277 6.26 4.26 -10.86
C GLU A 277 5.90 4.50 -9.40
N VAL A 278 5.39 3.44 -8.78
CA VAL A 278 4.99 3.43 -7.38
C VAL A 278 5.71 2.29 -6.70
N ALA A 279 6.32 2.59 -5.56
CA ALA A 279 6.96 1.63 -4.69
C ALA A 279 6.49 1.82 -3.25
N ILE A 280 6.30 0.72 -2.54
CA ILE A 280 5.97 0.71 -1.12
C ILE A 280 6.94 -0.19 -0.36
N VAL A 281 7.23 0.19 0.87
CA VAL A 281 8.00 -0.63 1.80
C VAL A 281 7.09 -1.10 2.93
N ILE A 282 6.99 -2.41 3.09
CA ILE A 282 6.15 -3.04 4.11
C ILE A 282 7.01 -3.83 5.08
N LEU A 283 6.65 -3.78 6.37
CA LEU A 283 7.22 -4.62 7.41
C LEU A 283 6.32 -5.81 7.72
N ASP A 284 6.93 -6.94 8.09
CA ASP A 284 6.19 -7.98 8.81
C ASP A 284 5.81 -7.51 10.23
N ALA A 285 4.78 -8.11 10.82
CA ALA A 285 4.26 -7.69 12.12
C ALA A 285 5.34 -7.73 13.22
N ALA A 286 6.24 -8.72 13.18
CA ALA A 286 7.31 -8.86 14.18
C ALA A 286 8.41 -7.79 14.03
N ALA A 287 8.70 -7.35 12.81
CA ALA A 287 9.61 -6.25 12.52
C ALA A 287 8.98 -4.90 12.85
N ALA A 288 7.69 -4.74 12.58
CA ALA A 288 6.93 -3.55 12.98
C ALA A 288 6.94 -3.38 14.51
N ASP A 289 6.71 -4.45 15.28
CA ASP A 289 6.74 -4.40 16.76
C ASP A 289 8.12 -4.07 17.34
N ARG A 290 9.19 -4.25 16.57
CA ARG A 290 10.57 -3.91 16.96
C ARG A 290 10.99 -2.52 16.54
N LEU A 291 10.13 -1.79 15.83
CA LEU A 291 10.41 -0.43 15.42
C LEU A 291 10.25 0.48 16.63
N THR A 292 11.30 1.19 17.01
CA THR A 292 11.30 2.05 18.21
C THR A 292 11.12 3.53 17.90
N ALA A 293 11.32 3.94 16.63
CA ALA A 293 11.22 5.32 16.18
C ALA A 293 10.82 5.37 14.70
N LYS A 294 10.17 6.46 14.30
CA LYS A 294 9.87 6.76 12.89
C LYS A 294 11.19 6.87 12.12
N PRO A 295 11.42 6.07 11.06
CA PRO A 295 12.62 6.17 10.26
C PRO A 295 12.71 7.50 9.52
N THR A 296 13.94 7.99 9.33
CA THR A 296 14.19 9.15 8.49
C THR A 296 14.15 8.74 7.02
N TYR A 297 13.48 9.54 6.19
CA TYR A 297 13.47 9.33 4.74
C TYR A 297 14.65 10.05 4.08
N PRO A 298 15.39 9.39 3.17
CA PRO A 298 16.36 10.08 2.34
C PRO A 298 15.64 11.09 1.44
N ALA A 299 16.30 12.22 1.20
CA ALA A 299 15.82 13.27 0.32
C ALA A 299 16.86 13.49 -0.78
N SER A 300 16.76 12.71 -1.86
CA SER A 300 17.59 13.00 -3.04
C SER A 300 17.18 14.35 -3.62
N ALA A 301 18.16 15.25 -3.74
CA ALA A 301 17.97 16.59 -4.31
C ALA A 301 17.60 16.58 -5.81
N THR A 302 17.89 15.48 -6.51
CA THR A 302 17.61 15.32 -7.95
C THR A 302 17.00 13.95 -8.23
N PRO A 303 15.81 13.85 -8.87
CA PRO A 303 15.15 12.59 -9.21
C PRO A 303 15.77 12.11 -10.51
N THR A 304 16.65 11.13 -10.40
CA THR A 304 17.09 10.33 -11.53
C THR A 304 16.45 8.96 -11.43
N ARG A 305 16.56 8.17 -12.51
CA ARG A 305 16.15 6.78 -12.45
C ARG A 305 16.83 6.05 -11.29
N ALA A 306 18.14 6.28 -11.14
CA ALA A 306 18.98 5.68 -10.12
C ALA A 306 18.67 6.20 -8.71
N SER A 307 18.44 7.51 -8.53
CA SER A 307 18.21 8.09 -7.21
C SER A 307 16.92 7.60 -6.55
N PHE A 308 15.85 7.36 -7.33
CA PHE A 308 14.60 6.82 -6.77
C PHE A 308 14.77 5.46 -6.11
N TRP A 309 15.44 4.52 -6.79
CA TRP A 309 15.71 3.19 -6.23
C TRP A 309 16.75 3.26 -5.11
N LYS A 310 17.76 4.12 -5.28
CA LYS A 310 18.74 4.39 -4.24
C LYS A 310 18.10 4.94 -2.96
N ASP A 311 17.14 5.84 -3.05
CA ASP A 311 16.44 6.38 -1.88
C ASP A 311 15.68 5.28 -1.13
N ILE A 312 15.03 4.36 -1.85
CA ILE A 312 14.33 3.23 -1.25
C ILE A 312 15.34 2.27 -0.60
N ASP A 313 16.43 1.96 -1.29
CA ASP A 313 17.47 1.07 -0.78
C ASP A 313 18.20 1.67 0.43
N ASP A 314 18.52 2.96 0.38
CA ASP A 314 19.13 3.71 1.48
C ASP A 314 18.19 3.77 2.68
N PHE A 315 16.89 3.98 2.45
CA PHE A 315 15.88 3.93 3.50
C PHE A 315 15.85 2.56 4.18
N VAL A 316 15.78 1.47 3.42
CA VAL A 316 15.79 0.10 3.97
C VAL A 316 17.12 -0.22 4.66
N ALA A 317 18.24 0.26 4.11
CA ALA A 317 19.57 0.12 4.69
C ALA A 317 19.77 0.95 5.98
N ALA A 318 18.99 2.02 6.18
CA ALA A 318 18.98 2.79 7.41
C ALA A 318 18.15 2.14 8.53
N LEU A 319 17.25 1.19 8.20
CA LEU A 319 16.45 0.49 9.21
C LEU A 319 17.34 -0.34 10.17
N PRO A 320 16.95 -0.47 11.45
CA PRO A 320 17.65 -1.32 12.41
C PRO A 320 17.81 -2.75 11.86
N PRO A 321 18.93 -3.45 12.12
CA PRO A 321 19.20 -4.76 11.53
C PRO A 321 18.11 -5.81 11.79
N GLN A 322 17.43 -5.71 12.92
CA GLN A 322 16.33 -6.62 13.29
C GLN A 322 15.04 -6.32 12.52
N VAL A 323 14.77 -5.06 12.19
CA VAL A 323 13.60 -4.60 11.42
C VAL A 323 13.83 -4.85 9.94
N ARG A 324 15.04 -4.58 9.44
CA ARG A 324 15.41 -4.77 8.02
C ARG A 324 15.13 -6.17 7.50
N LYS A 325 15.32 -7.21 8.33
CA LYS A 325 15.03 -8.61 7.96
C LYS A 325 13.56 -8.83 7.57
N GLY A 326 12.64 -8.07 8.16
CA GLY A 326 11.21 -8.11 7.87
C GLY A 326 10.73 -7.09 6.84
N ALA A 327 11.60 -6.19 6.38
CA ALA A 327 11.25 -5.17 5.39
C ALA A 327 11.24 -5.75 3.97
N ARG A 328 10.20 -5.43 3.19
CA ARG A 328 10.06 -5.84 1.78
C ARG A 328 9.67 -4.64 0.94
N ILE A 329 10.29 -4.55 -0.23
CA ILE A 329 10.00 -3.52 -1.23
C ILE A 329 9.07 -4.17 -2.28
N TYR A 330 7.94 -3.52 -2.54
CA TYR A 330 7.08 -3.84 -3.66
C TYR A 330 7.04 -2.65 -4.60
N SER A 331 6.95 -2.90 -5.90
CA SER A 331 6.79 -1.84 -6.87
C SER A 331 5.96 -2.25 -8.06
N THR A 332 5.38 -1.25 -8.71
CA THR A 332 4.65 -1.39 -9.96
C THR A 332 4.85 -0.15 -10.82
N ARG A 333 4.77 -0.32 -12.13
CA ARG A 333 4.73 0.77 -13.10
C ARG A 333 3.34 0.78 -13.72
N VAL A 334 2.70 1.94 -13.65
CA VAL A 334 1.35 2.17 -14.15
C VAL A 334 1.44 3.05 -15.38
N THR A 335 0.78 2.65 -16.47
CA THR A 335 0.66 3.48 -17.66
C THR A 335 -0.65 4.23 -17.58
N LEU A 336 -0.60 5.57 -17.60
CA LEU A 336 -1.81 6.38 -17.57
C LEU A 336 -2.27 6.63 -18.99
N LYS A 337 -3.55 6.39 -19.25
CA LYS A 337 -4.16 6.71 -20.54
C LYS A 337 -4.60 8.16 -20.48
N SER A 338 -3.87 9.06 -21.15
CA SER A 338 -4.48 10.34 -21.52
C SER A 338 -5.60 10.02 -22.49
N GLY A 339 -6.84 10.42 -22.20
CA GLY A 339 -7.99 10.23 -23.09
C GLY A 339 -7.60 10.51 -24.56
N GLN A 340 -7.78 9.50 -25.41
CA GLN A 340 -7.62 9.63 -26.85
C GLN A 340 -8.76 10.45 -27.43
#